data_AF-A0A435V8H4-F1
#
_entry.id   AF-A0A435V8H4-F1
#
_cell.length_a   1.000
_cell.length_b   1.000
_cell.length_c   1.000
_cell.angle_alpha   90.00
_cell.angle_beta   90.00
_cell.angle_gamma   90.00
#
_symmetry.space_group_name_H-M   'P 1'
#
loop_
_entity.id
_entity.type
_entity.pdbx_description
1 polymer ?
#
loop_
_entity_poly.entity_id
_entity_poly.type
_entity_poly.pdbx_seq_one_letter_code
_entity_poly.pdbx_strand_id
1 'polypeptide(L)'
;MKYEKPFPPEEFRRRVHDVKQRMERAGLDLLICQDPANMYWLTGFDGYSFYVPQVVLVHLQSDMPLWFGRFVDVNSAYITTDLPRENISSFSDHRLQHPELHPFDDLCELINSRGWGSDRIGVELNAHFYT
;
A
#
# COMPACT_ATOMS: atom_id res chain seq x y z
N MET A 1 -8.79 16.72 16.36
CA MET A 1 -8.80 17.52 15.12
C MET A 1 -9.42 16.66 14.03
N LYS A 2 -10.40 17.16 13.27
CA LYS A 2 -10.98 16.43 12.14
C LYS A 2 -10.08 16.66 10.94
N TYR A 3 -9.44 15.62 10.41
CA TYR A 3 -8.66 15.72 9.18
C TYR A 3 -9.64 15.84 8.00
N GLU A 4 -9.44 16.87 7.16
CA GLU A 4 -10.21 17.07 5.94
C GLU A 4 -9.47 16.42 4.78
N LYS A 5 -10.09 15.40 4.20
CA LYS A 5 -9.51 14.67 3.06
C LYS A 5 -9.65 15.51 1.79
N PRO A 6 -8.67 15.43 0.87
CA PRO A 6 -8.62 16.23 -0.35
C PRO A 6 -9.73 15.89 -1.35
N PHE A 7 -10.28 14.67 -1.28
CA PHE A 7 -11.32 14.17 -2.18
C PHE A 7 -12.32 13.33 -1.38
N PRO A 8 -13.58 13.19 -1.86
CA PRO A 8 -14.56 12.37 -1.19
C PRO A 8 -14.32 10.87 -1.44
N PRO A 9 -14.86 9.96 -0.59
CA PRO A 9 -14.57 8.52 -0.67
C PRO A 9 -14.96 7.85 -1.99
N GLU A 10 -16.01 8.33 -2.67
CA GLU A 10 -16.40 7.87 -4.02
C GLU A 10 -15.31 8.11 -5.07
N GLU A 11 -14.51 9.17 -4.93
CA GLU A 11 -13.47 9.47 -5.90
C GLU A 11 -12.32 8.48 -5.77
N PHE A 12 -11.87 8.18 -4.54
CA PHE A 12 -10.85 7.14 -4.31
C PHE A 12 -11.32 5.75 -4.76
N ARG A 13 -12.58 5.39 -4.50
CA ARG A 13 -13.16 4.12 -4.99
C ARG A 13 -13.14 4.04 -6.52
N ARG A 14 -13.49 5.12 -7.22
CA ARG A 14 -13.40 5.19 -8.69
C ARG A 14 -11.96 5.02 -9.19
N ARG A 15 -11.00 5.71 -8.56
CA ARG A 15 -9.57 5.61 -8.90
C ARG A 15 -9.05 4.17 -8.78
N VAL A 16 -9.36 3.50 -7.68
CA VAL A 16 -9.01 2.09 -7.45
C VAL A 16 -9.67 1.18 -8.48
N HIS A 17 -10.96 1.39 -8.79
CA HIS A 17 -11.66 0.64 -9.82
C HIS A 17 -10.99 0.78 -11.21
N ASP A 18 -10.65 2.00 -11.61
CA ASP A 18 -9.98 2.28 -12.88
C ASP A 18 -8.61 1.58 -12.97
N VAL A 19 -7.86 1.53 -11.85
CA VAL A 19 -6.59 0.80 -11.77
C VAL A 19 -6.80 -0.71 -11.88
N LYS A 20 -7.77 -1.28 -11.16
CA LYS A 20 -8.09 -2.71 -11.26
C LYS A 20 -8.48 -3.13 -12.68
N GLN A 21 -9.25 -2.31 -13.39
CA GLN A 21 -9.60 -2.56 -14.80
C GLN A 21 -8.37 -2.61 -15.70
N ARG A 22 -7.32 -1.82 -15.42
CA ARG A 22 -6.04 -1.87 -16.14
C ARG A 22 -5.20 -3.07 -15.73
N MET A 23 -5.19 -3.42 -14.44
CA MET A 23 -4.54 -4.62 -13.94
C MET A 23 -5.09 -5.88 -14.60
N GLU A 24 -6.42 -6.03 -14.66
CA GLU A 24 -7.08 -7.16 -15.31
C GLU A 24 -6.68 -7.28 -16.78
N ARG A 25 -6.68 -6.17 -17.53
CA ARG A 25 -6.23 -6.13 -18.94
C ARG A 25 -4.75 -6.47 -19.11
N ALA A 26 -3.91 -6.15 -18.12
CA ALA A 26 -2.49 -6.47 -18.10
C ALA A 26 -2.20 -7.89 -17.58
N GLY A 27 -3.23 -8.61 -17.10
CA GLY A 27 -3.08 -9.90 -16.44
C GLY A 27 -2.30 -9.81 -15.14
N LEU A 28 -2.54 -8.78 -14.33
CA LEU A 28 -1.98 -8.63 -12.98
C LEU A 28 -3.07 -8.86 -11.94
N ASP A 29 -2.77 -9.66 -10.92
CA ASP A 29 -3.71 -9.98 -9.84
C ASP A 29 -3.50 -9.03 -8.64
N LEU A 30 -2.23 -8.73 -8.36
CA LEU A 30 -1.77 -7.84 -7.29
C LEU A 30 -0.86 -6.75 -7.85
N LEU A 31 -1.06 -5.51 -7.42
CA LEU A 31 -0.16 -4.39 -7.66
C LEU A 31 0.44 -3.93 -6.33
N ILE A 32 1.77 -3.89 -6.26
CA ILE A 32 2.52 -3.28 -5.16
C ILE A 32 2.95 -1.89 -5.62
N CYS A 33 2.26 -0.88 -5.09
CA CYS A 33 2.49 0.53 -5.36
C CYS A 33 3.39 1.12 -4.28
N GLN A 34 4.58 1.60 -4.64
CA GLN A 34 5.58 2.14 -3.72
C GLN A 34 5.86 3.63 -3.94
N ASP A 35 5.52 4.17 -5.11
CA ASP A 35 5.62 5.59 -5.37
C ASP A 35 4.68 6.37 -4.43
N PRO A 36 5.19 7.32 -3.60
CA PRO A 36 4.39 8.04 -2.63
C PRO A 36 3.23 8.84 -3.27
N ALA A 37 3.41 9.37 -4.48
CA ALA A 37 2.36 10.11 -5.17
C ALA A 37 1.24 9.16 -5.61
N ASN A 38 1.57 7.96 -6.05
CA ASN A 38 0.58 6.94 -6.39
C ASN A 38 -0.13 6.41 -5.14
N MET A 39 0.59 6.18 -4.03
CA MET A 39 -0.01 5.82 -2.74
C MET A 39 -1.04 6.87 -2.28
N TYR A 40 -0.66 8.16 -2.30
CA TYR A 40 -1.56 9.27 -1.98
C TYR A 40 -2.75 9.35 -2.95
N TRP A 41 -2.52 9.23 -4.25
CA TRP A 41 -3.58 9.30 -5.25
C TRP A 41 -4.62 8.17 -5.09
N LEU A 42 -4.18 6.97 -4.71
CA LEU A 42 -5.04 5.81 -4.50
C LEU A 42 -5.84 5.85 -3.18
N THR A 43 -5.24 6.38 -2.11
CA THR A 43 -5.75 6.16 -0.74
C THR A 43 -5.95 7.41 0.10
N GLY A 44 -5.34 8.52 -0.32
CA GLY A 44 -5.21 9.73 0.51
C GLY A 44 -4.11 9.64 1.56
N PHE A 45 -3.32 8.56 1.61
CA PHE A 45 -2.24 8.42 2.58
C PHE A 45 -1.25 9.58 2.47
N ASP A 46 -1.09 10.32 3.55
CA ASP A 46 -0.22 11.48 3.61
C ASP A 46 0.70 11.41 4.84
N GLY A 47 1.96 11.75 4.64
CA GLY A 47 3.01 11.61 5.63
C GLY A 47 4.40 11.70 5.03
N TYR A 48 5.29 12.39 5.72
CA TYR A 48 6.72 12.41 5.38
C TYR A 48 7.37 11.12 5.88
N SER A 49 7.14 10.02 5.18
CA SER A 49 7.56 8.66 5.58
C SER A 49 8.23 7.85 4.47
N PHE A 50 8.37 8.40 3.27
CA PHE A 50 8.90 7.69 2.09
C PHE A 50 10.39 7.32 2.17
N TYR A 51 11.10 7.79 3.19
CA TYR A 51 12.49 7.40 3.46
C TYR A 51 12.61 6.02 4.15
N VAL A 52 11.48 5.36 4.45
CA VAL A 52 11.42 3.97 4.92
C VAL A 52 10.53 3.14 3.99
N PRO A 53 10.71 1.80 3.92
CA PRO A 53 9.89 0.95 3.07
C PRO A 53 8.40 1.08 3.40
N GLN A 54 7.57 1.35 2.41
CA GLN A 54 6.12 1.44 2.55
C GLN A 54 5.47 1.22 1.19
N VAL A 55 4.27 0.64 1.17
CA VAL A 55 3.54 0.34 -0.05
C VAL A 55 2.03 0.45 0.15
N VAL A 56 1.32 0.66 -0.95
CA VAL A 56 -0.11 0.38 -1.09
C VAL A 56 -0.28 -0.87 -1.96
N LEU A 57 -1.00 -1.87 -1.44
CA LEU A 57 -1.36 -3.08 -2.17
C LEU A 57 -2.76 -2.89 -2.77
N VAL A 58 -2.88 -3.11 -4.08
CA VAL A 58 -4.18 -3.18 -4.77
C VAL A 58 -4.33 -4.59 -5.33
N HIS A 59 -5.32 -5.34 -4.85
CA HIS A 59 -5.61 -6.70 -5.31
C HIS A 59 -6.97 -6.75 -6.02
N LEU A 60 -7.09 -7.49 -7.13
CA LEU A 60 -8.33 -7.54 -7.91
C LEU A 60 -9.56 -7.93 -7.06
N GLN A 61 -9.39 -8.92 -6.17
CA GLN A 61 -10.46 -9.46 -5.33
C GLN A 61 -10.68 -8.74 -3.99
N SER A 62 -9.86 -7.73 -3.63
CA SER A 62 -10.01 -7.01 -2.35
C SER A 62 -10.76 -5.69 -2.55
N ASP A 63 -11.86 -5.44 -1.82
CA ASP A 63 -12.71 -4.26 -2.03
C ASP A 63 -11.97 -2.92 -1.91
N MET A 64 -11.02 -2.81 -0.97
CA MET A 64 -10.22 -1.62 -0.73
C MET A 64 -8.72 -1.94 -0.75
N PRO A 65 -7.86 -0.96 -1.08
CA PRO A 65 -6.42 -1.14 -0.98
C PRO A 65 -5.95 -1.43 0.44
N LEU A 66 -4.73 -1.94 0.58
CA LEU A 66 -4.06 -2.09 1.87
C LEU A 66 -2.87 -1.17 1.94
N TRP A 67 -2.63 -0.55 3.09
CA TRP A 67 -1.40 0.16 3.38
C TRP A 67 -0.50 -0.71 4.24
N PHE A 68 0.79 -0.76 3.86
CA PHE A 68 1.83 -1.43 4.63
C PHE A 68 3.01 -0.48 4.81
N GLY A 69 3.49 -0.32 6.05
CA GLY A 69 4.62 0.57 6.33
C GLY A 69 5.13 0.44 7.75
N ARG A 70 5.81 1.47 8.25
CA ARG A 70 6.40 1.45 9.59
C ARG A 70 5.34 1.66 10.68
N PHE A 71 5.51 1.03 11.84
CA PHE A 71 4.53 1.08 12.92
C PHE A 71 4.16 2.51 13.37
N VAL A 72 5.13 3.42 13.48
CA VAL A 72 4.87 4.80 13.90
C VAL A 72 4.04 5.60 12.89
N ASP A 73 4.03 5.19 11.62
CA ASP A 73 3.30 5.86 10.54
C ASP A 73 1.86 5.32 10.36
N VAL A 74 1.50 4.25 11.09
CA VAL A 74 0.14 3.67 11.11
C VAL A 74 -0.92 4.70 11.50
N ASN A 75 -0.61 5.60 12.43
CA ASN A 75 -1.55 6.65 12.83
C ASN A 75 -1.84 7.63 11.68
N SER A 76 -0.85 7.92 10.84
CA SER A 76 -1.05 8.73 9.63
C SER A 76 -2.00 8.02 8.68
N ALA A 77 -1.84 6.70 8.47
CA ALA A 77 -2.77 5.92 7.65
C ALA A 77 -4.22 5.95 8.21
N TYR A 78 -4.40 5.82 9.53
CA TYR A 78 -5.74 5.92 10.14
C TYR A 78 -6.38 7.31 10.01
N ILE A 79 -5.58 8.38 10.02
CA ILE A 79 -6.10 9.75 9.98
C ILE A 79 -6.40 10.20 8.54
N THR A 80 -5.51 9.85 7.61
CA THR A 80 -5.49 10.42 6.26
C THR A 80 -6.26 9.59 5.23
N THR A 81 -6.47 8.30 5.49
CA THR A 81 -7.17 7.39 4.57
C THR A 81 -8.55 6.98 5.07
N ASP A 82 -9.36 6.39 4.18
CA ASP A 82 -10.60 5.69 4.54
C ASP A 82 -10.40 4.16 4.63
N LEU A 83 -9.15 3.68 4.66
CA LEU A 83 -8.89 2.25 4.72
C LEU A 83 -9.41 1.65 6.04
N PRO A 84 -10.04 0.47 6.00
CA PRO A 84 -10.47 -0.19 7.21
C PRO A 84 -9.25 -0.69 7.99
N ARG A 85 -9.39 -0.92 9.30
CA ARG A 85 -8.23 -1.17 10.18
C ARG A 85 -7.48 -2.45 9.79
N GLU A 86 -8.20 -3.46 9.34
CA GLU A 86 -7.68 -4.73 8.83
C GLU A 86 -6.85 -4.58 7.54
N ASN A 87 -6.95 -3.44 6.86
CA ASN A 87 -6.19 -3.10 5.65
C ASN A 87 -4.98 -2.21 5.96
N ILE A 88 -4.68 -1.95 7.23
CA ILE A 88 -3.50 -1.20 7.66
C ILE A 88 -2.60 -2.16 8.42
N SER A 89 -1.39 -2.39 7.91
CA SER A 89 -0.43 -3.32 8.50
C SER A 89 0.95 -2.67 8.60
N SER A 90 1.79 -3.19 9.48
CA SER A 90 3.16 -2.67 9.63
C SER A 90 4.19 -3.77 9.75
N PHE A 91 5.41 -3.50 9.29
CA PHE A 91 6.57 -4.34 9.57
C PHE A 91 7.09 -4.09 11.00
N SER A 92 7.90 -5.03 11.49
CA SER A 92 8.53 -4.91 12.79
C SER A 92 9.74 -3.98 12.77
N ASP A 93 9.83 -3.07 13.75
CA ASP A 93 10.91 -2.08 13.86
C ASP A 93 12.32 -2.71 13.91
N HIS A 94 12.46 -3.99 14.30
CA HIS A 94 13.76 -4.69 14.29
C HIS A 94 14.38 -4.84 12.89
N ARG A 95 13.57 -4.75 11.83
CA ARG A 95 14.02 -4.81 10.43
C ARG A 95 14.38 -3.44 9.86
N LEU A 96 14.09 -2.35 10.58
CA LEU A 96 14.33 -1.01 10.09
C LEU A 96 15.84 -0.74 9.99
N GLN A 97 16.33 -0.44 8.78
CA GLN A 97 17.76 -0.22 8.50
C GLN A 97 18.67 -1.38 8.93
N HIS A 98 18.12 -2.59 9.05
CA HIS A 98 18.91 -3.77 9.37
C HIS A 98 19.74 -4.19 8.14
N PRO A 99 21.02 -4.57 8.29
CA PRO A 99 21.88 -4.90 7.15
C PRO A 99 21.46 -6.17 6.39
N GLU A 100 20.75 -7.08 7.06
CA GLU A 100 20.40 -8.40 6.51
C GLU A 100 18.89 -8.69 6.47
N LEU A 101 18.07 -7.96 7.23
CA LEU A 101 16.65 -8.24 7.38
C LEU A 101 15.89 -7.11 6.72
N HIS A 102 15.05 -7.41 5.74
CA HIS A 102 14.36 -6.39 4.99
C HIS A 102 12.90 -6.27 5.46
N PRO A 103 12.33 -5.06 5.65
CA PRO A 103 10.92 -4.89 5.99
C PRO A 103 9.93 -5.60 5.05
N PHE A 104 10.30 -5.80 3.78
CA PHE A 104 9.45 -6.54 2.83
C PHE A 104 9.43 -8.05 3.04
N ASP A 105 10.25 -8.61 3.93
CA ASP A 105 10.05 -10.00 4.38
C ASP A 105 8.69 -10.14 5.09
N ASP A 106 8.34 -9.19 5.96
CA ASP A 106 7.02 -9.13 6.61
C ASP A 106 5.90 -8.83 5.59
N LEU A 107 6.20 -8.07 4.52
CA LEU A 107 5.26 -7.84 3.42
C LEU A 107 4.98 -9.15 2.66
N CYS A 108 6.01 -9.95 2.37
CA CYS A 108 5.87 -11.26 1.74
C CYS A 108 5.07 -12.22 2.62
N GLU A 109 5.30 -12.23 3.93
CA GLU A 109 4.48 -12.98 4.89
C GLU A 109 3.02 -12.52 4.86
N LEU A 110 2.77 -11.21 4.81
CA LEU A 110 1.43 -10.65 4.69
C LEU A 110 0.72 -11.12 3.41
N ILE A 111 1.40 -11.03 2.26
CA ILE A 111 0.90 -11.47 0.95
C ILE A 111 0.57 -12.97 0.98
N ASN A 112 1.48 -13.80 1.50
CA ASN A 112 1.28 -15.24 1.64
C ASN A 112 0.10 -15.58 2.56
N SER A 113 -0.03 -14.90 3.71
CA SER A 113 -1.14 -15.13 4.65
C SER A 113 -2.52 -14.82 4.06
N ARG A 114 -2.58 -13.97 3.03
CA ARG A 114 -3.80 -13.63 2.29
C ARG A 114 -4.08 -14.55 1.11
N GLY A 115 -3.18 -15.52 0.84
CA GLY A 115 -3.29 -16.43 -0.29
C GLY A 115 -2.85 -15.81 -1.61
N TRP A 116 -2.13 -14.68 -1.60
CA TRP A 116 -1.69 -13.95 -2.80
C TRP A 116 -0.28 -14.34 -3.25
N GLY A 117 0.35 -15.33 -2.60
CA GLY A 117 1.73 -15.71 -2.85
C GLY A 117 2.01 -16.28 -4.26
N SER A 118 0.96 -16.74 -4.95
CA SER A 118 1.02 -17.28 -6.31
C SER A 118 0.53 -16.32 -7.40
N ASP A 119 0.17 -15.10 -7.01
CA ASP A 119 -0.43 -14.11 -7.89
C ASP A 119 0.56 -13.57 -8.92
N ARG A 120 0.04 -13.01 -10.01
CA ARG A 120 0.83 -12.22 -10.95
C ARG A 120 0.99 -10.81 -10.39
N ILE A 121 2.12 -10.58 -9.71
CA ILE A 121 2.42 -9.35 -8.98
C ILE A 121 3.10 -8.31 -9.88
N GLY A 122 2.51 -7.12 -10.00
CA GLY A 122 3.12 -5.94 -10.60
C GLY A 122 3.85 -5.09 -9.56
N VAL A 123 5.01 -4.55 -9.94
CA VAL A 123 5.85 -3.68 -9.10
C VAL A 123 6.33 -2.45 -9.90
N GLU A 124 6.59 -1.34 -9.21
CA GLU A 124 7.03 -0.09 -9.82
C GLU A 124 8.56 0.01 -9.86
N LEU A 125 9.22 -0.80 -10.71
CA LEU A 125 10.69 -0.94 -10.77
C LEU A 125 11.48 0.37 -10.98
N ASN A 126 10.83 1.41 -11.50
CA ASN A 126 11.42 2.73 -11.74
C ASN A 126 10.95 3.80 -10.74
N ALA A 127 10.25 3.42 -9.66
CA ALA A 127 9.85 4.37 -8.63
C ALA A 127 11.07 4.90 -7.87
N HIS A 128 11.03 6.18 -7.48
CA HIS A 128 12.18 6.84 -6.84
C HIS A 128 12.62 6.22 -5.51
N PHE A 129 11.69 5.62 -4.78
CA PHE A 129 11.94 5.00 -3.48
C PHE A 129 11.84 3.48 -3.51
N TYR A 130 11.97 2.85 -4.68
CA TYR A 130 11.96 1.40 -4.84
C TYR A 130 13.16 0.74 -4.13
N THR A 131 12.95 -0.39 -3.44
CA THR A 131 13.97 -1.09 -2.65
C THR A 131 13.81 -2.60 -2.71
#